data_AF-A0A6A9STI3-F1
#
_entry.id   AF-A0A6A9STI3-F1
#
_cell.length_a   1.000
_cell.length_b   1.000
_cell.length_c   1.000
_cell.angle_alpha   90.00
_cell.angle_beta   90.00
_cell.angle_gamma   90.00
#
_symmetry.space_group_name_H-M   'P 1'
#
loop_
_entity.id
_entity.type
_entity.pdbx_description
1 polymer ?
#
loop_
_entity_poly.entity_id
_entity_poly.type
_entity_poly.pdbx_seq_one_letter_code
_entity_poly.pdbx_strand_id
1 'polypeptide(L)'
;MNDRSDLEDDSEYKAIKAESVLPTKTVGIESLKESNPETMSPHRNIFKWFARRPTAATRLAILSSVLPQDVSNDELLDLMCIGPRRNVNRDITDYVLEKFASKNNRSGSIEEHFGYEYPHRNVPPASELEELHDQLRSQWNGDLPTVIDPTAGGGTIPLESLRYGLPTVSNELNPVAWLINKVILEYAPEVGSVESDIQYWMDEIEDYVRNELEDYFPDRNGISPSHYYRAYSISCPSCGSRIPISNRWYFNRRRNAAVYPKFTEGELTFEVIDPSKVDTRESYDPNQGTVSGGDAECPHCGVVTERSDLVEIFKNGSFEFEVCGVRYEEEIGGTKYHSPIEEDVEAVEKAEEKNRL
;
A
#
# COMPACT_ATOMS: atom_id res chain seq x y z
N MET A 1 52.43 -42.92 4.54
CA MET A 1 51.62 -43.35 3.39
C MET A 1 50.28 -42.64 3.52
N ASN A 2 50.21 -41.41 3.01
CA ASN A 2 48.93 -40.74 2.78
C ASN A 2 48.64 -40.98 1.30
N ASP A 3 47.69 -41.86 1.02
CA ASP A 3 47.12 -41.99 -0.32
C ASP A 3 46.52 -40.63 -0.71
N ARG A 4 47.20 -39.98 -1.64
CA ARG A 4 46.76 -38.81 -2.39
C ARG A 4 46.34 -39.25 -3.79
N SER A 5 45.74 -40.44 -3.91
CA SER A 5 45.45 -41.08 -5.19
C SER A 5 44.05 -40.81 -5.76
N ASP A 6 43.18 -40.09 -5.06
CA ASP A 6 41.77 -39.98 -5.46
C ASP A 6 41.39 -38.60 -6.04
N LEU A 7 42.37 -37.83 -6.56
CA LEU A 7 42.12 -36.57 -7.28
C LEU A 7 42.19 -36.73 -8.80
N GLU A 8 42.14 -37.96 -9.30
CA GLU A 8 42.06 -38.26 -10.74
C GLU A 8 40.67 -38.79 -11.08
N ASP A 9 39.71 -37.86 -11.17
CA ASP A 9 38.73 -37.89 -12.26
C ASP A 9 38.38 -36.43 -12.56
N ASP A 10 39.20 -35.81 -13.41
CA ASP A 10 38.90 -34.52 -14.05
C ASP A 10 37.82 -34.78 -15.10
N SER A 11 36.68 -35.34 -14.66
CA SER A 11 35.48 -35.45 -15.48
C SER A 11 35.15 -34.03 -15.88
N GLU A 12 35.47 -33.70 -17.14
CA GLU A 12 35.40 -32.36 -17.71
C GLU A 12 34.09 -31.70 -17.27
N TYR A 13 34.18 -30.73 -16.34
CA TYR A 13 33.00 -30.07 -15.79
C TYR A 13 32.19 -29.53 -16.96
N LYS A 14 30.92 -29.93 -17.04
CA LYS A 14 30.05 -29.47 -18.14
C LYS A 14 29.85 -27.96 -18.00
N ALA A 15 30.16 -27.23 -19.07
CA ALA A 15 30.02 -25.78 -19.09
C ALA A 15 28.59 -25.36 -18.75
N ILE A 16 28.46 -24.27 -17.99
CA ILE A 16 27.18 -23.74 -17.52
C ILE A 16 26.81 -22.42 -18.21
N LYS A 17 25.52 -22.07 -18.17
CA LYS A 17 24.96 -20.89 -18.81
C LYS A 17 25.63 -19.58 -18.37
N ALA A 18 26.10 -19.49 -17.13
CA ALA A 18 26.84 -18.35 -16.59
C ALA A 18 28.18 -18.08 -17.30
N GLU A 19 28.71 -19.04 -18.05
CA GLU A 19 29.91 -18.90 -18.89
C GLU A 19 29.59 -18.35 -20.29
N SER A 20 28.33 -17.97 -20.56
CA SER A 20 27.86 -17.38 -21.82
C SER A 20 27.38 -15.94 -21.63
N VAL A 21 27.00 -15.27 -22.73
CA VAL A 21 26.40 -13.93 -22.67
C VAL A 21 24.99 -14.00 -22.08
N LEU A 22 24.80 -13.39 -20.91
CA LEU A 22 23.51 -13.35 -20.21
C LEU A 22 22.67 -12.12 -20.60
N PRO A 23 21.33 -12.20 -20.56
CA PRO A 23 20.42 -11.10 -20.88
C PRO A 23 20.29 -10.09 -19.73
N THR A 24 21.43 -9.58 -19.23
CA THR A 24 21.52 -8.75 -18.02
C THR A 24 20.71 -7.44 -18.11
N LYS A 25 20.62 -6.85 -19.31
CA LYS A 25 19.82 -5.63 -19.54
C LYS A 25 18.32 -5.89 -19.38
N THR A 26 17.84 -7.00 -19.94
CA THR A 26 16.45 -7.46 -19.82
C THR A 26 16.09 -7.73 -18.36
N VAL A 27 16.93 -8.48 -17.66
CA VAL A 27 16.74 -8.79 -16.22
C VAL A 27 16.88 -7.55 -15.34
N GLY A 28 17.72 -6.58 -15.73
CA GLY A 28 17.85 -5.29 -15.08
C GLY A 28 16.58 -4.45 -15.17
N ILE A 29 15.86 -4.51 -16.30
CA ILE A 29 14.55 -3.87 -16.45
C ILE A 29 13.53 -4.47 -15.47
N GLU A 30 13.49 -5.80 -15.36
CA GLU A 30 12.62 -6.47 -14.39
C GLU A 30 12.96 -6.09 -12.95
N SER A 31 14.26 -6.02 -12.63
CA SER A 31 14.75 -5.57 -11.32
C SER A 31 14.30 -4.14 -10.99
N LEU A 32 14.25 -3.24 -11.98
CA LEU A 32 13.72 -1.89 -11.81
C LEU A 32 12.20 -1.89 -11.64
N LYS A 33 11.48 -2.71 -12.41
CA LYS A 33 10.02 -2.85 -12.31
C LYS A 33 9.59 -3.32 -10.91
N GLU A 34 10.29 -4.31 -10.33
CA GLU A 34 10.01 -4.83 -8.98
C GLU A 34 10.57 -3.97 -7.83
N SER A 35 11.22 -2.84 -8.13
CA SER A 35 11.75 -1.95 -7.09
C SER A 35 10.67 -1.06 -6.45
N ASN A 36 9.51 -0.91 -7.11
CA ASN A 36 8.36 -0.18 -6.59
C ASN A 36 7.76 -0.93 -5.38
N PRO A 37 7.58 -0.28 -4.21
CA PRO A 37 6.92 -0.88 -3.04
C PRO A 37 5.54 -1.49 -3.27
N GLU A 38 4.77 -0.94 -4.20
CA GLU A 38 3.42 -1.46 -4.52
C GLU A 38 3.48 -2.80 -5.26
N THR A 39 4.61 -3.10 -5.91
CA THR A 39 4.75 -4.26 -6.81
C THR A 39 5.99 -5.09 -6.50
N MET A 40 6.62 -4.88 -5.35
CA MET A 40 7.77 -5.69 -4.93
C MET A 40 7.30 -7.05 -4.40
N SER A 41 8.16 -8.07 -4.48
CA SER A 41 7.81 -9.40 -3.97
C SER A 41 7.45 -9.36 -2.47
N PRO A 42 6.37 -10.02 -2.02
CA PRO A 42 5.86 -9.92 -0.66
C PRO A 42 6.86 -10.25 0.45
N HIS A 43 7.79 -11.18 0.22
CA HIS A 43 8.83 -11.50 1.22
C HIS A 43 9.68 -10.28 1.60
N ARG A 44 9.80 -9.29 0.70
CA ARG A 44 10.51 -8.03 0.95
C ARG A 44 9.71 -7.07 1.83
N ASN A 45 8.42 -7.31 2.10
CA ASN A 45 7.63 -6.48 3.01
C ASN A 45 7.77 -6.92 4.48
N ILE A 46 8.18 -8.16 4.74
CA ILE A 46 8.34 -8.71 6.10
C ILE A 46 9.36 -7.88 6.90
N PHE A 47 10.53 -7.59 6.32
CA PHE A 47 11.57 -6.80 6.99
C PHE A 47 12.51 -6.10 6.00
N LYS A 48 13.00 -4.91 6.38
CA LYS A 48 13.99 -4.16 5.61
C LYS A 48 15.42 -4.58 5.88
N TRP A 49 15.84 -5.67 5.22
CA TRP A 49 17.24 -6.04 5.13
C TRP A 49 18.05 -5.01 4.31
N PHE A 50 19.24 -4.65 4.78
CA PHE A 50 20.07 -3.61 4.16
C PHE A 50 20.66 -4.04 2.81
N ALA A 51 20.81 -5.35 2.56
CA ALA A 51 21.34 -5.93 1.33
C ALA A 51 20.28 -6.71 0.55
N ARG A 52 19.12 -6.10 0.29
CA ARG A 52 18.04 -6.71 -0.51
C ARG A 52 18.48 -6.91 -1.96
N ARG A 53 18.36 -8.14 -2.46
CA ARG A 53 18.60 -8.47 -3.88
C ARG A 53 17.25 -8.48 -4.63
N PRO A 54 17.19 -7.97 -5.87
CA PRO A 54 16.02 -8.17 -6.71
C PRO A 54 15.79 -9.65 -7.01
N THR A 55 14.53 -10.07 -7.07
CA THR A 55 14.16 -11.45 -7.41
C THR A 55 14.58 -11.81 -8.82
N ALA A 56 14.36 -10.92 -9.81
CA ALA A 56 14.77 -11.18 -11.19
C ALA A 56 16.29 -11.41 -11.34
N ALA A 57 17.12 -10.55 -10.72
CA ALA A 57 18.58 -10.71 -10.75
C ALA A 57 19.04 -11.98 -10.03
N THR A 58 18.39 -12.32 -8.92
CA THR A 58 18.69 -13.52 -8.14
C THR A 58 18.36 -14.79 -8.91
N ARG A 59 17.20 -14.81 -9.57
CA ARG A 59 16.75 -15.90 -10.43
C ARG A 59 17.68 -16.11 -11.62
N LEU A 60 18.17 -15.04 -12.25
CA LEU A 60 19.19 -15.12 -13.30
C LEU A 60 20.46 -15.80 -12.77
N ALA A 61 20.95 -15.37 -11.59
CA ALA A 61 22.16 -15.94 -11.00
C ALA A 61 22.01 -17.44 -10.71
N ILE A 62 20.88 -17.85 -10.14
CA ILE A 62 20.59 -19.26 -9.84
C ILE A 62 20.50 -20.07 -11.14
N LEU A 63 19.58 -19.72 -12.05
CA LEU A 63 19.36 -20.50 -13.27
C LEU A 63 20.59 -20.55 -14.16
N SER A 64 21.31 -19.44 -14.34
CA SER A 64 22.53 -19.44 -15.14
C SER A 64 23.66 -20.28 -14.52
N SER A 65 23.67 -20.45 -13.19
CA SER A 65 24.67 -21.27 -12.50
C SER A 65 24.42 -22.78 -12.62
N VAL A 66 23.20 -23.19 -12.94
CA VAL A 66 22.80 -24.61 -12.97
C VAL A 66 22.48 -25.12 -14.37
N LEU A 67 22.03 -24.25 -15.28
CA LEU A 67 21.66 -24.63 -16.64
C LEU A 67 22.90 -24.90 -17.52
N PRO A 68 22.80 -25.80 -18.51
CA PRO A 68 23.82 -25.99 -19.53
C PRO A 68 24.16 -24.72 -20.31
N GLN A 69 25.40 -24.61 -20.81
CA GLN A 69 25.88 -23.42 -21.55
C GLN A 69 25.09 -23.14 -22.84
N ASP A 70 24.57 -24.17 -23.50
CA ASP A 70 23.88 -24.09 -24.79
C ASP A 70 22.43 -23.61 -24.70
N VAL A 71 21.86 -23.48 -23.50
CA VAL A 71 20.56 -22.84 -23.28
C VAL A 71 20.58 -21.42 -23.82
N SER A 72 19.62 -21.10 -24.69
CA SER A 72 19.50 -19.77 -25.29
C SER A 72 19.05 -18.72 -24.27
N ASN A 73 19.19 -17.44 -24.63
CA ASN A 73 18.70 -16.37 -23.75
C ASN A 73 17.18 -16.31 -23.71
N ASP A 74 16.49 -16.68 -24.78
CA ASP A 74 15.03 -16.74 -24.80
C ASP A 74 14.51 -17.89 -23.92
N GLU A 75 15.10 -19.09 -24.00
CA GLU A 75 14.76 -20.19 -23.09
C GLU A 75 15.03 -19.82 -21.63
N LEU A 76 16.18 -19.19 -21.34
CA LEU A 76 16.48 -18.71 -19.99
C LEU A 76 15.46 -17.67 -19.51
N LEU A 77 15.07 -16.71 -20.34
CA LEU A 77 14.09 -15.68 -19.98
C LEU A 77 12.68 -16.26 -19.80
N ASP A 78 12.30 -17.25 -20.61
CA ASP A 78 11.03 -17.96 -20.48
C ASP A 78 10.96 -18.78 -19.19
N LEU A 79 12.02 -19.53 -18.87
CA LEU A 79 12.17 -20.18 -17.55
C LEU A 79 12.10 -19.15 -16.41
N MET A 80 12.60 -17.94 -16.63
CA MET A 80 12.49 -16.83 -15.68
C MET A 80 11.09 -16.21 -15.61
N CYS A 81 10.14 -16.63 -16.45
CA CYS A 81 8.81 -16.02 -16.62
C CYS A 81 8.88 -14.56 -17.07
N ILE A 82 9.89 -14.21 -17.87
CA ILE A 82 10.06 -12.87 -18.46
C ILE A 82 9.58 -12.93 -19.90
N GLY A 83 8.63 -12.06 -20.23
CA GLY A 83 8.04 -12.00 -21.55
C GLY A 83 6.69 -12.71 -21.65
N PRO A 84 5.94 -12.49 -22.73
CA PRO A 84 4.68 -13.20 -22.96
C PRO A 84 4.94 -14.67 -23.31
N ARG A 85 4.29 -15.60 -22.60
CA ARG A 85 4.38 -17.05 -22.86
C ARG A 85 3.78 -17.53 -24.18
N ARG A 86 2.96 -16.70 -24.84
CA ARG A 86 2.26 -17.05 -26.09
C ARG A 86 2.41 -15.93 -27.12
N ASN A 87 2.48 -16.32 -28.39
CA ASN A 87 2.40 -15.43 -29.56
C ASN A 87 3.52 -14.39 -29.70
N VAL A 88 4.75 -14.76 -29.32
CA VAL A 88 5.90 -13.89 -29.52
C VAL A 88 6.76 -14.48 -30.64
N ASN A 89 6.49 -14.08 -31.88
CA ASN A 89 7.35 -14.42 -33.02
C ASN A 89 8.57 -13.47 -33.08
N ARG A 90 9.13 -13.13 -31.91
CA ARG A 90 10.25 -12.19 -31.74
C ARG A 90 11.06 -12.55 -30.50
N ASP A 91 12.33 -12.14 -30.49
CA ASP A 91 13.24 -12.29 -29.37
C ASP A 91 12.69 -11.58 -28.09
N ILE A 92 12.78 -12.25 -26.94
CA ILE A 92 12.20 -11.76 -25.68
C ILE A 92 12.98 -10.51 -25.18
N THR A 93 14.29 -10.46 -25.42
CA THR A 93 15.11 -9.30 -25.06
C THR A 93 14.64 -8.07 -25.83
N ASP A 94 14.47 -8.18 -27.14
CA ASP A 94 13.95 -7.09 -27.97
C ASP A 94 12.53 -6.69 -27.54
N TYR A 95 11.67 -7.67 -27.21
CA TYR A 95 10.33 -7.41 -26.70
C TYR A 95 10.35 -6.50 -25.47
N VAL A 96 11.14 -6.88 -24.45
CA VAL A 96 11.19 -6.20 -23.16
C VAL A 96 11.82 -4.81 -23.30
N LEU A 97 12.85 -4.68 -24.14
CA LEU A 97 13.51 -3.39 -24.41
C LEU A 97 12.55 -2.38 -25.05
N GLU A 98 11.78 -2.81 -26.05
CA GLU A 98 10.79 -1.95 -26.72
C GLU A 98 9.68 -1.51 -25.75
N LYS A 99 9.15 -2.45 -24.94
CA LYS A 99 8.14 -2.13 -23.93
C LYS A 99 8.69 -1.18 -22.88
N PHE A 100 9.92 -1.37 -22.44
CA PHE A 100 10.54 -0.46 -21.49
C PHE A 100 10.75 0.94 -22.06
N ALA A 101 11.15 1.06 -23.33
CA ALA A 101 11.32 2.35 -24.01
C ALA A 101 10.00 3.14 -24.13
N SER A 102 8.88 2.43 -24.33
CA SER A 102 7.55 3.02 -24.49
C SER A 102 6.75 3.15 -23.19
N LYS A 103 7.29 2.72 -22.04
CA LYS A 103 6.54 2.60 -20.77
C LYS A 103 5.90 3.89 -20.26
N ASN A 104 6.45 5.05 -20.61
CA ASN A 104 5.95 6.35 -20.18
C ASN A 104 4.73 6.81 -20.98
N ASN A 105 4.45 6.16 -22.12
CA ASN A 105 3.29 6.42 -22.98
C ASN A 105 2.15 5.41 -22.76
N ARG A 106 2.25 4.58 -21.71
CA ARG A 106 1.27 3.53 -21.45
C ARG A 106 -0.06 4.10 -20.96
N SER A 107 -1.13 3.37 -21.24
CA SER A 107 -2.38 3.45 -20.48
C SER A 107 -2.46 2.22 -19.57
N GLY A 108 -2.98 2.38 -18.36
CA GLY A 108 -3.05 1.30 -17.38
C GLY A 108 -1.73 1.00 -16.64
N SER A 109 -1.70 -0.19 -16.06
CA SER A 109 -0.63 -0.75 -15.24
C SER A 109 0.63 -1.11 -16.04
N ILE A 110 1.72 -1.39 -15.33
CA ILE A 110 2.96 -1.87 -15.96
C ILE A 110 2.76 -3.27 -16.57
N GLU A 111 2.02 -4.16 -15.92
CA GLU A 111 1.77 -5.53 -16.41
C GLU A 111 0.93 -5.51 -17.69
N GLU A 112 -0.12 -4.67 -17.76
CA GLU A 112 -0.92 -4.49 -18.98
C GLU A 112 -0.08 -3.96 -20.14
N HIS A 113 0.82 -3.00 -19.87
CA HIS A 113 1.71 -2.47 -20.91
C HIS A 113 2.69 -3.53 -21.43
N PHE A 114 3.30 -4.29 -20.52
CA PHE A 114 4.26 -5.34 -20.86
C PHE A 114 3.59 -6.62 -21.39
N GLY A 115 2.29 -6.83 -21.16
CA GLY A 115 1.55 -8.00 -21.64
C GLY A 115 1.89 -9.30 -20.89
N TYR A 116 2.48 -9.21 -19.70
CA TYR A 116 2.76 -10.33 -18.80
C TYR A 116 2.93 -9.82 -17.37
N GLU A 117 2.72 -10.71 -16.40
CA GLU A 117 2.84 -10.40 -14.98
C GLU A 117 4.28 -10.24 -14.49
N TYR A 118 4.48 -9.69 -13.31
CA TYR A 118 5.82 -9.66 -12.71
C TYR A 118 6.39 -11.08 -12.55
N PRO A 119 7.67 -11.31 -12.94
CA PRO A 119 8.30 -12.62 -12.82
C PRO A 119 8.24 -13.23 -11.42
N HIS A 120 8.37 -12.40 -10.39
CA HIS A 120 8.34 -12.87 -8.99
C HIS A 120 6.96 -13.35 -8.52
N ARG A 121 5.88 -13.16 -9.30
CA ARG A 121 4.56 -13.74 -9.03
C ARG A 121 4.39 -15.13 -9.63
N ASN A 122 5.27 -15.52 -10.54
CA ASN A 122 5.13 -16.71 -11.36
C ASN A 122 6.34 -17.63 -11.26
N VAL A 123 6.08 -18.90 -11.55
CA VAL A 123 7.07 -19.94 -11.84
C VAL A 123 6.63 -20.66 -13.13
N PRO A 124 7.52 -21.39 -13.82
CA PRO A 124 7.11 -22.28 -14.89
C PRO A 124 6.03 -23.27 -14.44
N PRO A 125 5.07 -23.64 -15.30
CA PRO A 125 4.11 -24.69 -15.01
C PRO A 125 4.83 -26.01 -14.69
N ALA A 126 4.15 -26.92 -13.99
CA ALA A 126 4.73 -28.17 -13.50
C ALA A 126 5.43 -29.00 -14.59
N SER A 127 4.88 -29.04 -15.81
CA SER A 127 5.50 -29.74 -16.94
C SER A 127 6.84 -29.14 -17.37
N GLU A 128 6.95 -27.81 -17.43
CA GLU A 128 8.20 -27.12 -17.76
C GLU A 128 9.23 -27.25 -16.63
N LEU A 129 8.77 -27.29 -15.36
CA LEU A 129 9.66 -27.58 -14.23
C LEU A 129 10.19 -29.03 -14.27
N GLU A 130 9.37 -30.00 -14.68
CA GLU A 130 9.80 -31.40 -14.84
C GLU A 130 10.84 -31.52 -15.96
N GLU A 131 10.62 -30.87 -17.10
CA GLU A 131 11.59 -30.78 -18.20
C GLU A 131 12.91 -30.11 -17.76
N LEU A 132 12.80 -29.01 -17.01
CA LEU A 132 13.97 -28.36 -16.39
C LEU A 132 14.71 -29.33 -15.47
N HIS A 133 14.02 -30.07 -14.61
CA HIS A 133 14.63 -31.01 -13.69
C HIS A 133 15.35 -32.15 -14.42
N ASP A 134 14.77 -32.68 -15.50
CA ASP A 134 15.43 -33.71 -16.31
C ASP A 134 16.68 -33.20 -17.03
N GLN A 135 16.63 -31.96 -17.53
CA GLN A 135 17.80 -31.30 -18.10
C GLN A 135 18.90 -31.11 -17.04
N LEU A 136 18.52 -30.67 -15.83
CA LEU A 136 19.46 -30.47 -14.73
C LEU A 136 20.06 -31.79 -14.24
N ARG A 137 19.28 -32.87 -14.10
CA ARG A 137 19.83 -34.20 -13.77
C ARG A 137 20.82 -34.67 -14.84
N SER A 138 20.49 -34.43 -16.11
CA SER A 138 21.41 -34.75 -17.22
C SER A 138 22.71 -33.94 -17.13
N GLN A 139 22.64 -32.67 -16.73
CA GLN A 139 23.80 -31.80 -16.53
C GLN A 139 24.63 -32.21 -15.30
N TRP A 140 23.98 -32.58 -14.20
CA TRP A 140 24.59 -32.78 -12.87
C TRP A 140 24.65 -34.25 -12.43
N ASN A 141 25.00 -35.14 -13.36
CA ASN A 141 25.29 -36.56 -13.11
C ASN A 141 24.16 -37.35 -12.41
N GLY A 142 22.91 -37.01 -12.71
CA GLY A 142 21.71 -37.73 -12.28
C GLY A 142 20.95 -37.06 -11.12
N ASP A 143 21.57 -36.12 -10.41
CA ASP A 143 20.96 -35.43 -9.27
C ASP A 143 20.62 -33.97 -9.60
N LEU A 144 19.72 -33.36 -8.82
CA LEU A 144 19.52 -31.92 -8.88
C LEU A 144 20.65 -31.18 -8.15
N PRO A 145 21.19 -30.09 -8.73
CA PRO A 145 22.21 -29.29 -8.08
C PRO A 145 21.65 -28.63 -6.81
N THR A 146 22.46 -28.60 -5.75
CA THR A 146 22.11 -27.92 -4.50
C THR A 146 22.53 -26.46 -4.54
N VAL A 147 21.60 -25.54 -4.29
CA VAL A 147 21.89 -24.12 -4.13
C VAL A 147 22.15 -23.81 -2.66
N ILE A 148 23.33 -23.29 -2.36
CA ILE A 148 23.74 -22.92 -1.01
C ILE A 148 23.94 -21.41 -0.94
N ASP A 149 23.21 -20.73 -0.07
CA ASP A 149 23.48 -19.33 0.30
C ASP A 149 23.99 -19.26 1.76
N PRO A 150 25.32 -19.14 1.97
CA PRO A 150 25.90 -19.16 3.30
C PRO A 150 25.65 -17.87 4.10
N THR A 151 25.18 -16.80 3.44
CA THR A 151 24.95 -15.46 4.01
C THR A 151 23.65 -14.89 3.45
N ALA A 152 22.54 -15.60 3.69
CA ALA A 152 21.29 -15.40 2.95
C ALA A 152 20.63 -14.05 3.21
N GLY A 153 20.92 -13.40 4.33
CA GLY A 153 20.33 -12.11 4.67
C GLY A 153 18.79 -12.14 4.59
N GLY A 154 18.20 -11.34 3.70
CA GLY A 154 16.74 -11.31 3.50
C GLY A 154 16.14 -12.57 2.85
N GLY A 155 16.96 -13.53 2.40
CA GLY A 155 16.51 -14.85 1.95
C GLY A 155 16.04 -14.92 0.49
N THR A 156 16.37 -13.95 -0.36
CA THR A 156 15.93 -13.94 -1.77
C THR A 156 16.50 -15.09 -2.60
N ILE A 157 17.79 -15.44 -2.43
CA ILE A 157 18.41 -16.59 -3.14
C ILE A 157 17.74 -17.91 -2.77
N PRO A 158 17.65 -18.28 -1.47
CA PRO A 158 17.03 -19.55 -1.13
C PRO A 158 15.53 -19.56 -1.47
N LEU A 159 14.82 -18.43 -1.38
CA LEU A 159 13.43 -18.34 -1.81
C LEU A 159 13.29 -18.64 -3.32
N GLU A 160 14.05 -17.94 -4.16
CA GLU A 160 13.96 -18.16 -5.60
C GLU A 160 14.42 -19.56 -5.99
N SER A 161 15.42 -20.14 -5.32
CA SER A 161 15.84 -21.52 -5.55
C SER A 161 14.75 -22.54 -5.21
N LEU A 162 14.13 -22.39 -4.03
CA LEU A 162 13.04 -23.27 -3.56
C LEU A 162 11.84 -23.25 -4.52
N ARG A 163 11.55 -22.09 -5.12
CA ARG A 163 10.46 -21.93 -6.11
C ARG A 163 10.66 -22.73 -7.40
N TYR A 164 11.90 -23.09 -7.75
CA TYR A 164 12.21 -23.99 -8.86
C TYR A 164 12.35 -25.46 -8.42
N GLY A 165 12.05 -25.78 -7.15
CA GLY A 165 12.13 -27.13 -6.62
C GLY A 165 13.57 -27.66 -6.48
N LEU A 166 14.57 -26.77 -6.43
CA LEU A 166 15.97 -27.15 -6.25
C LEU A 166 16.29 -27.44 -4.78
N PRO A 167 17.12 -28.45 -4.46
CA PRO A 167 17.67 -28.61 -3.13
C PRO A 167 18.35 -27.31 -2.68
N THR A 168 17.94 -26.77 -1.53
CA THR A 168 18.31 -25.42 -1.11
C THR A 168 18.78 -25.41 0.34
N VAL A 169 19.94 -24.81 0.59
CA VAL A 169 20.50 -24.61 1.93
C VAL A 169 20.67 -23.11 2.17
N SER A 170 19.98 -22.60 3.20
CA SER A 170 20.14 -21.22 3.66
C SER A 170 20.86 -21.22 5.00
N ASN A 171 21.91 -20.39 5.12
CA ASN A 171 22.60 -20.15 6.38
C ASN A 171 22.71 -18.65 6.65
N GLU A 172 22.58 -18.29 7.93
CA GLU A 172 22.71 -16.92 8.40
C GLU A 172 23.03 -16.90 9.90
N LEU A 173 23.95 -16.03 10.30
CA LEU A 173 24.35 -15.86 11.70
C LEU A 173 23.43 -14.86 12.41
N ASN A 174 22.94 -13.85 11.69
CA ASN A 174 22.06 -12.85 12.27
C ASN A 174 20.68 -13.46 12.62
N PRO A 175 20.21 -13.41 13.88
CA PRO A 175 18.98 -14.08 14.29
C PRO A 175 17.72 -13.51 13.62
N VAL A 176 17.72 -12.23 13.25
CA VAL A 176 16.59 -11.60 12.54
C VAL A 176 16.51 -12.15 11.12
N ALA A 177 17.63 -12.19 10.41
CA ALA A 177 17.67 -12.74 9.05
C ALA A 177 17.42 -14.25 9.04
N TRP A 178 17.95 -15.00 10.01
CA TRP A 178 17.62 -16.41 10.19
C TRP A 178 16.12 -16.63 10.36
N LEU A 179 15.46 -15.85 11.23
CA LEU A 179 14.01 -15.95 11.45
C LEU A 179 13.22 -15.62 10.18
N ILE A 180 13.62 -14.58 9.44
CA ILE A 180 13.00 -14.24 8.15
C ILE A 180 13.11 -15.44 7.18
N ASN A 181 14.29 -16.06 7.09
CA ASN A 181 14.49 -17.23 6.24
C ASN A 181 13.62 -18.41 6.68
N LYS A 182 13.52 -18.70 7.99
CA LYS A 182 12.62 -19.73 8.52
C LYS A 182 11.17 -19.49 8.15
N VAL A 183 10.69 -18.26 8.29
CA VAL A 183 9.32 -17.89 7.92
C VAL A 183 9.05 -18.10 6.43
N ILE A 184 9.93 -17.61 5.55
CA ILE A 184 9.67 -17.65 4.10
C ILE A 184 9.91 -19.03 3.49
N LEU A 185 10.84 -19.83 4.03
CA LEU A 185 11.27 -21.10 3.45
C LEU A 185 10.56 -22.32 4.05
N GLU A 186 10.11 -22.24 5.30
CA GLU A 186 9.48 -23.38 6.01
C GLU A 186 8.04 -23.07 6.40
N TYR A 187 7.79 -22.03 7.20
CA TYR A 187 6.45 -21.81 7.76
C TYR A 187 5.41 -21.37 6.71
N ALA A 188 5.76 -20.44 5.82
CA ALA A 188 4.81 -19.97 4.82
C ALA A 188 4.34 -21.09 3.86
N PRO A 189 5.24 -21.96 3.34
CA PRO A 189 4.82 -23.15 2.59
C PRO A 189 3.94 -24.14 3.37
N GLU A 190 4.18 -24.32 4.68
CA GLU A 190 3.43 -25.28 5.51
C GLU A 190 2.01 -24.82 5.86
N VAL A 191 1.80 -23.52 6.08
CA VAL A 191 0.50 -22.97 6.49
C VAL A 191 -0.47 -22.84 5.32
N GLY A 192 0.03 -22.66 4.10
CA GLY A 192 -0.81 -22.37 2.93
C GLY A 192 -1.41 -20.96 2.97
N SER A 193 -2.53 -20.75 2.27
CA SER A 193 -3.21 -19.46 2.28
C SER A 193 -4.09 -19.31 3.52
N VAL A 194 -3.92 -18.22 4.26
CA VAL A 194 -4.77 -17.80 5.38
C VAL A 194 -5.81 -16.74 4.98
N GLU A 195 -5.95 -16.49 3.68
CA GLU A 195 -6.81 -15.43 3.13
C GLU A 195 -8.27 -15.58 3.58
N SER A 196 -8.80 -16.80 3.61
CA SER A 196 -10.16 -17.06 4.07
C SER A 196 -10.37 -16.72 5.55
N ASP A 197 -9.39 -17.05 6.40
CA ASP A 197 -9.47 -16.80 7.84
C ASP A 197 -9.37 -15.30 8.12
N ILE A 198 -8.48 -14.60 7.40
CA ILE A 198 -8.37 -13.14 7.46
C ILE A 198 -9.68 -12.49 7.02
N GLN A 199 -10.23 -12.90 5.87
CA GLN A 199 -11.48 -12.34 5.37
C GLN A 199 -12.63 -12.57 6.36
N TYR A 200 -12.74 -13.78 6.92
CA TYR A 200 -13.75 -14.09 7.94
C TYR A 200 -13.66 -13.13 9.14
N TRP A 201 -12.47 -12.97 9.73
CA TRP A 201 -12.31 -12.07 10.89
C TRP A 201 -12.46 -10.60 10.52
N MET A 202 -12.08 -10.20 9.30
CA MET A 202 -12.34 -8.85 8.79
C MET A 202 -13.84 -8.59 8.73
N ASP A 203 -14.62 -9.50 8.14
CA ASP A 203 -16.07 -9.39 8.03
C ASP A 203 -16.72 -9.33 9.43
N GLU A 204 -16.30 -10.18 10.37
CA GLU A 204 -16.80 -10.16 11.75
C GLU A 204 -16.49 -8.83 12.47
N ILE A 205 -15.29 -8.28 12.28
CA ILE A 205 -14.91 -6.98 12.84
C ILE A 205 -15.71 -5.86 12.18
N GLU A 206 -15.88 -5.89 10.86
CA GLU A 206 -16.65 -4.89 10.12
C GLU A 206 -18.12 -4.91 10.55
N ASP A 207 -18.74 -6.08 10.71
CA ASP A 207 -20.11 -6.23 11.18
C ASP A 207 -20.27 -5.73 12.62
N TYR A 208 -19.35 -6.10 13.51
CA TYR A 208 -19.34 -5.60 14.88
C TYR A 208 -19.23 -4.08 14.93
N VAL A 209 -18.25 -3.51 14.22
CA VAL A 209 -18.01 -2.06 14.17
C VAL A 209 -19.19 -1.33 13.56
N ARG A 210 -19.80 -1.88 12.50
CA ARG A 210 -21.00 -1.31 11.87
C ARG A 210 -22.16 -1.24 12.86
N ASN A 211 -22.49 -2.36 13.51
CA ASN A 211 -23.56 -2.38 14.52
C ASN A 211 -23.29 -1.44 15.70
N GLU A 212 -22.03 -1.30 16.11
CA GLU A 212 -21.66 -0.42 17.22
C GLU A 212 -21.66 1.08 16.86
N LEU A 213 -21.53 1.42 15.57
CA LEU A 213 -21.34 2.80 15.12
C LEU A 213 -22.45 3.36 14.25
N GLU A 214 -23.32 2.54 13.64
CA GLU A 214 -24.33 3.00 12.66
C GLU A 214 -25.21 4.14 13.18
N ASP A 215 -25.59 4.10 14.46
CA ASP A 215 -26.40 5.13 15.13
C ASP A 215 -25.72 6.51 15.19
N TYR A 216 -24.39 6.57 15.03
CA TYR A 216 -23.60 7.79 15.04
C TYR A 216 -23.29 8.33 13.63
N PHE A 217 -23.70 7.62 12.58
CA PHE A 217 -23.50 7.99 11.18
C PHE A 217 -24.80 7.80 10.37
N PRO A 218 -25.84 8.62 10.62
CA PRO A 218 -27.15 8.49 10.00
C PRO A 218 -27.12 8.60 8.47
N ASP A 219 -27.68 7.59 7.82
CA ASP A 219 -27.76 7.51 6.37
C ASP A 219 -28.62 8.60 5.75
N ARG A 220 -28.13 9.22 4.69
CA ARG A 220 -28.97 10.03 3.79
C ARG A 220 -29.13 9.31 2.46
N ASN A 221 -30.35 8.87 2.17
CA ASN A 221 -30.68 8.08 0.96
C ASN A 221 -29.86 6.77 0.84
N GLY A 222 -29.57 6.11 1.96
CA GLY A 222 -28.81 4.85 2.00
C GLY A 222 -27.30 5.02 1.88
N ILE A 223 -26.78 6.24 2.15
CA ILE A 223 -25.35 6.52 2.17
C ILE A 223 -25.01 7.13 3.52
N SER A 224 -24.19 6.43 4.30
CA SER A 224 -23.68 6.93 5.58
C SER A 224 -22.65 8.04 5.36
N PRO A 225 -22.59 9.03 6.25
CA PRO A 225 -21.56 10.06 6.21
C PRO A 225 -20.20 9.44 6.46
N SER A 226 -19.24 9.76 5.58
CA SER A 226 -17.85 9.34 5.75
C SER A 226 -17.12 10.17 6.81
N HIS A 227 -17.44 11.47 6.92
CA HIS A 227 -16.76 12.42 7.80
C HIS A 227 -17.68 13.56 8.21
N TYR A 228 -17.52 14.03 9.45
CA TYR A 228 -18.08 15.27 9.94
C TYR A 228 -17.00 16.36 10.03
N TYR A 229 -17.31 17.56 9.53
CA TYR A 229 -16.58 18.77 9.88
C TYR A 229 -17.15 19.29 11.20
N ARG A 230 -16.33 19.33 12.24
CA ARG A 230 -16.73 19.76 13.58
C ARG A 230 -15.93 20.97 14.05
N ALA A 231 -16.56 21.80 14.86
CA ALA A 231 -15.91 22.87 15.61
C ALA A 231 -16.42 22.84 17.05
N TYR A 232 -15.65 23.39 17.97
CA TYR A 232 -16.18 23.71 19.30
C TYR A 232 -16.98 25.01 19.22
N SER A 233 -17.90 25.24 20.15
CA SER A 233 -18.45 26.56 20.39
C SER A 233 -18.42 26.91 21.87
N ILE A 234 -18.34 28.21 22.17
CA ILE A 234 -18.38 28.74 23.54
C ILE A 234 -19.46 29.80 23.66
N SER A 235 -19.96 30.04 24.87
CA SER A 235 -20.78 31.23 25.13
C SER A 235 -19.87 32.46 25.26
N CYS A 236 -20.17 33.53 24.52
CA CYS A 236 -19.46 34.80 24.64
C CYS A 236 -19.58 35.34 26.07
N PRO A 237 -18.46 35.62 26.78
CA PRO A 237 -18.51 36.15 28.14
C PRO A 237 -19.22 37.50 28.26
N SER A 238 -19.30 38.28 27.16
CA SER A 238 -19.91 39.61 27.16
C SER A 238 -21.39 39.61 26.78
N CYS A 239 -21.78 38.92 25.70
CA CYS A 239 -23.15 38.99 25.17
C CYS A 239 -23.92 37.66 25.25
N GLY A 240 -23.29 36.59 25.73
CA GLY A 240 -23.88 35.26 25.88
C GLY A 240 -24.09 34.48 24.58
N SER A 241 -23.96 35.11 23.41
CA SER A 241 -24.14 34.45 22.11
C SER A 241 -23.12 33.34 21.88
N ARG A 242 -23.51 32.29 21.14
CA ARG A 242 -22.60 31.20 20.77
C ARG A 242 -21.55 31.69 19.78
N ILE A 243 -20.28 31.42 20.07
CA ILE A 243 -19.14 31.68 19.21
C ILE A 243 -18.58 30.34 18.77
N PRO A 244 -18.68 29.94 17.49
CA PRO A 244 -17.94 28.78 17.00
C PRO A 244 -16.45 29.10 17.02
N ILE A 245 -15.61 28.15 17.39
CA ILE A 245 -14.16 28.30 17.53
C ILE A 245 -13.49 27.60 16.35
N SER A 246 -13.07 28.40 15.36
CA SER A 246 -12.27 27.91 14.24
C SER A 246 -11.36 29.01 13.71
N ASN A 247 -10.19 28.64 13.18
CA ASN A 247 -9.29 29.57 12.50
C ASN A 247 -9.62 29.71 11.00
N ARG A 248 -10.29 28.73 10.39
CA ARG A 248 -10.63 28.66 8.97
C ARG A 248 -11.82 27.76 8.76
N TRP A 249 -12.60 28.03 7.72
CA TRP A 249 -13.86 27.34 7.44
C TRP A 249 -13.87 26.52 6.15
N TYR A 250 -12.72 26.31 5.51
CA TYR A 250 -12.65 25.35 4.39
C TYR A 250 -12.82 23.92 4.89
N PHE A 251 -13.86 23.25 4.42
CA PHE A 251 -13.99 21.80 4.57
C PHE A 251 -13.09 21.08 3.55
N ASN A 252 -13.14 21.50 2.28
CA ASN A 252 -12.20 21.03 1.27
C ASN A 252 -11.93 22.11 0.22
N ARG A 253 -10.73 22.69 0.27
CA ARG A 253 -10.33 23.76 -0.65
C ARG A 253 -10.20 23.30 -2.11
N ARG A 254 -9.79 22.07 -2.38
CA ARG A 254 -9.64 21.55 -3.77
C ARG A 254 -10.98 21.30 -4.45
N ARG A 255 -12.03 21.08 -3.66
CA ARG A 255 -13.39 20.82 -4.13
C ARG A 255 -14.31 22.03 -3.97
N ASN A 256 -13.75 23.19 -3.61
CA ASN A 256 -14.49 24.41 -3.28
C ASN A 256 -15.64 24.15 -2.30
N ALA A 257 -15.38 23.42 -1.20
CA ALA A 257 -16.35 23.23 -0.13
C ALA A 257 -15.92 24.02 1.11
N ALA A 258 -16.74 24.95 1.56
CA ALA A 258 -16.53 25.72 2.78
C ALA A 258 -17.78 25.68 3.66
N VAL A 259 -17.59 25.67 4.97
CA VAL A 259 -18.64 25.87 5.95
C VAL A 259 -18.88 27.37 6.08
N TYR A 260 -20.12 27.81 6.28
CA TYR A 260 -20.48 29.17 6.64
C TYR A 260 -21.29 29.16 7.94
N PRO A 261 -20.77 29.73 9.04
CA PRO A 261 -21.55 29.92 10.27
C PRO A 261 -22.56 31.05 10.09
N LYS A 262 -23.83 30.74 10.33
CA LYS A 262 -24.96 31.66 10.23
C LYS A 262 -25.54 31.94 11.61
N PHE A 263 -25.67 33.22 11.91
CA PHE A 263 -26.15 33.72 13.19
C PHE A 263 -27.52 34.37 12.98
N THR A 264 -28.61 33.70 13.37
CA THR A 264 -29.99 34.18 13.18
C THR A 264 -30.73 34.13 14.51
N GLU A 265 -31.29 35.25 14.98
CA GLU A 265 -32.15 35.31 16.18
C GLU A 265 -31.57 34.67 17.46
N GLY A 266 -30.24 34.63 17.58
CA GLY A 266 -29.53 34.03 18.72
C GLY A 266 -29.11 32.58 18.53
N GLU A 267 -29.48 31.96 17.41
CA GLU A 267 -29.06 30.61 17.04
C GLU A 267 -27.87 30.62 16.08
N LEU A 268 -26.95 29.68 16.31
CA LEU A 268 -25.82 29.37 15.44
C LEU A 268 -26.17 28.12 14.62
N THR A 269 -26.17 28.28 13.30
CA THR A 269 -26.36 27.19 12.33
C THR A 269 -25.23 27.20 11.31
N PHE A 270 -25.06 26.11 10.56
CA PHE A 270 -24.00 25.99 9.57
C PHE A 270 -24.53 25.58 8.21
N GLU A 271 -23.97 26.19 7.16
CA GLU A 271 -24.28 25.84 5.78
C GLU A 271 -23.00 25.52 5.02
N VAL A 272 -22.97 24.42 4.28
CA VAL A 272 -21.87 24.15 3.35
C VAL A 272 -22.15 24.84 2.01
N ILE A 273 -21.18 25.64 1.58
CA ILE A 273 -21.25 26.49 0.39
C ILE A 273 -20.06 26.27 -0.54
N ASP A 274 -20.23 26.69 -1.80
CA ASP A 274 -19.15 26.78 -2.78
C ASP A 274 -18.71 28.25 -2.92
N PRO A 275 -17.58 28.66 -2.30
CA PRO A 275 -17.15 30.06 -2.27
C PRO A 275 -16.71 30.59 -3.64
N SER A 276 -16.66 29.75 -4.69
CA SER A 276 -16.35 30.17 -6.06
C SER A 276 -17.58 30.64 -6.85
N LYS A 277 -18.80 30.40 -6.34
CA LYS A 277 -20.05 30.76 -7.02
C LYS A 277 -20.50 32.16 -6.60
N VAL A 278 -20.96 32.96 -7.57
CA VAL A 278 -21.30 34.38 -7.43
C VAL A 278 -22.44 34.66 -6.43
N ASP A 279 -23.20 33.64 -6.03
CA ASP A 279 -24.32 33.76 -5.08
C ASP A 279 -23.90 33.56 -3.60
N THR A 280 -22.63 33.27 -3.33
CA THR A 280 -22.15 33.06 -1.96
C THR A 280 -21.64 34.37 -1.39
N ARG A 281 -22.52 35.12 -0.73
CA ARG A 281 -22.20 36.01 0.41
C ARG A 281 -20.95 36.87 0.16
N GLU A 282 -21.09 37.94 -0.62
CA GLU A 282 -20.03 38.78 -1.24
C GLU A 282 -18.88 39.29 -0.34
N SER A 283 -18.90 39.02 0.97
CA SER A 283 -17.86 39.41 1.94
C SER A 283 -17.31 38.24 2.79
N TYR A 284 -17.74 37.01 2.54
CA TYR A 284 -17.29 35.86 3.31
C TYR A 284 -15.98 35.27 2.78
N ASP A 285 -14.92 35.31 3.60
CA ASP A 285 -13.65 34.63 3.33
C ASP A 285 -13.50 33.41 4.25
N PRO A 286 -13.59 32.17 3.72
CA PRO A 286 -13.39 30.97 4.54
C PRO A 286 -11.97 30.79 5.09
N ASN A 287 -11.00 31.64 4.71
CA ASN A 287 -9.69 31.69 5.37
C ASN A 287 -9.71 32.48 6.69
N GLN A 288 -10.78 33.22 6.97
CA GLN A 288 -10.98 33.97 8.20
C GLN A 288 -11.97 33.24 9.09
N GLY A 289 -11.45 32.69 10.19
CA GLY A 289 -12.27 32.13 11.27
C GLY A 289 -12.59 33.16 12.34
N THR A 290 -13.20 32.70 13.43
CA THR A 290 -13.42 33.47 14.65
C THR A 290 -12.17 33.54 15.52
N VAL A 291 -11.17 32.69 15.26
CA VAL A 291 -9.93 32.60 16.05
C VAL A 291 -8.73 33.07 15.26
N SER A 292 -7.95 33.98 15.83
CA SER A 292 -6.68 34.46 15.29
C SER A 292 -5.66 34.66 16.40
N GLY A 293 -4.42 34.21 16.23
CA GLY A 293 -3.38 34.34 17.26
C GLY A 293 -3.62 33.58 18.57
N GLY A 294 -4.73 32.83 18.66
CA GLY A 294 -5.17 32.16 19.88
C GLY A 294 -6.28 32.90 20.63
N ASP A 295 -6.67 34.09 20.18
CA ASP A 295 -7.80 34.85 20.70
C ASP A 295 -9.05 34.61 19.83
N ALA A 296 -10.24 34.70 20.41
CA ALA A 296 -11.51 34.51 19.70
C ALA A 296 -12.33 35.80 19.69
N GLU A 297 -12.69 36.27 18.50
CA GLU A 297 -13.56 37.44 18.33
C GLU A 297 -15.02 37.01 18.19
N CYS A 298 -15.90 37.63 18.99
CA CYS A 298 -17.33 37.37 18.92
C CYS A 298 -17.94 38.02 17.66
N PRO A 299 -18.54 37.24 16.74
CA PRO A 299 -19.15 37.80 15.52
C PRO A 299 -20.42 38.64 15.79
N HIS A 300 -20.97 38.58 17.01
CA HIS A 300 -22.15 39.35 17.40
C HIS A 300 -21.83 40.73 17.99
N CYS A 301 -20.85 40.80 18.90
CA CYS A 301 -20.54 42.03 19.64
C CYS A 301 -19.11 42.55 19.44
N GLY A 302 -18.25 41.83 18.69
CA GLY A 302 -16.85 42.19 18.43
C GLY A 302 -15.92 42.07 19.63
N VAL A 303 -16.40 41.61 20.79
CA VAL A 303 -15.55 41.41 21.97
C VAL A 303 -14.61 40.24 21.73
N VAL A 304 -13.33 40.48 22.01
CA VAL A 304 -12.26 39.49 21.94
C VAL A 304 -12.15 38.78 23.28
N THR A 305 -12.26 37.46 23.27
CA THR A 305 -11.92 36.59 24.40
C THR A 305 -10.46 36.21 24.25
N GLU A 306 -9.62 36.64 25.21
CA GLU A 306 -8.19 36.40 25.18
C GLU A 306 -7.86 34.91 25.32
N ARG A 307 -6.70 34.52 24.78
CA ARG A 307 -6.21 33.14 24.81
C ARG A 307 -6.20 32.51 26.20
N SER A 308 -5.84 33.25 27.25
CA SER A 308 -5.83 32.72 28.62
C SER A 308 -7.23 32.28 29.06
N ASP A 309 -8.22 33.11 28.77
CA ASP A 309 -9.61 32.88 29.17
C ASP A 309 -10.22 31.73 28.36
N LEU A 310 -9.91 31.66 27.05
CA LEU A 310 -10.29 30.52 26.22
C LEU A 310 -9.73 29.21 26.78
N VAL A 311 -8.44 29.19 27.16
CA VAL A 311 -7.84 27.99 27.76
C VAL A 311 -8.56 27.58 29.04
N GLU A 312 -8.98 28.54 29.89
CA GLU A 312 -9.75 28.24 31.10
C GLU A 312 -11.16 27.72 30.78
N ILE A 313 -11.86 28.32 29.83
CA ILE A 313 -13.18 27.87 29.35
C ILE A 313 -13.11 26.40 28.89
N PHE A 314 -12.12 26.07 28.06
CA PHE A 314 -11.94 24.70 27.58
C PHE A 314 -11.54 23.72 28.70
N LYS A 315 -10.66 24.13 29.63
CA LYS A 315 -10.29 23.29 30.79
C LYS A 315 -11.48 22.99 31.70
N ASN A 316 -12.40 23.95 31.83
CA ASN A 316 -13.60 23.81 32.65
C ASN A 316 -14.73 23.07 31.91
N GLY A 317 -14.52 22.61 30.68
CA GLY A 317 -15.55 21.93 29.88
C GLY A 317 -16.70 22.84 29.46
N SER A 318 -16.51 24.17 29.47
CA SER A 318 -17.55 25.15 29.16
C SER A 318 -17.65 25.42 27.65
N PHE A 319 -17.87 24.37 26.89
CA PHE A 319 -17.99 24.40 25.44
C PHE A 319 -19.00 23.36 24.95
N GLU A 320 -19.54 23.58 23.77
CA GLU A 320 -20.36 22.60 23.04
C GLU A 320 -19.61 22.11 21.81
N PHE A 321 -20.00 20.96 21.28
CA PHE A 321 -19.52 20.50 19.99
C PHE A 321 -20.55 20.77 18.90
N GLU A 322 -20.09 21.38 17.81
CA GLU A 322 -20.92 21.72 16.67
C GLU A 322 -20.64 20.76 15.50
N VAL A 323 -21.70 20.30 14.84
CA VAL A 323 -21.62 19.67 13.53
C VAL A 323 -21.77 20.77 12.48
N CYS A 324 -20.70 21.10 11.77
CA CYS A 324 -20.72 22.24 10.84
C CYS A 324 -20.86 21.83 9.37
N GLY A 325 -20.61 20.57 9.05
CA GLY A 325 -20.72 20.05 7.68
C GLY A 325 -20.52 18.55 7.63
N VAL A 326 -21.03 17.93 6.58
CA VAL A 326 -21.02 16.47 6.41
C VAL A 326 -20.48 16.09 5.04
N ARG A 327 -19.65 15.04 4.98
CA ARG A 327 -19.06 14.53 3.75
C ARG A 327 -19.59 13.13 3.45
N TYR A 328 -20.11 12.94 2.24
CA TYR A 328 -20.53 11.64 1.72
C TYR A 328 -19.62 11.21 0.58
N GLU A 329 -19.49 9.89 0.40
CA GLU A 329 -18.86 9.28 -0.76
C GLU A 329 -19.92 8.49 -1.52
N GLU A 330 -20.32 9.00 -2.69
CA GLU A 330 -21.29 8.33 -3.56
C GLU A 330 -20.54 7.51 -4.61
N GLU A 331 -21.02 6.29 -4.91
CA GLU A 331 -20.45 5.46 -5.99
C GLU A 331 -20.46 6.19 -7.34
N ILE A 332 -21.54 6.94 -7.60
CA ILE A 332 -21.73 7.71 -8.84
C ILE A 332 -21.75 9.20 -8.48
N GLY A 333 -20.67 9.92 -8.82
CA GLY A 333 -20.56 11.36 -8.56
C GLY A 333 -19.49 11.73 -7.53
N GLY A 334 -18.91 10.72 -6.86
CA GLY A 334 -17.76 10.84 -5.97
C GLY A 334 -18.10 11.58 -4.67
N THR A 335 -17.11 12.26 -4.11
CA THR A 335 -17.27 12.96 -2.82
C THR A 335 -18.20 14.18 -2.92
N LYS A 336 -19.17 14.24 -2.00
CA LYS A 336 -20.07 15.39 -1.81
C LYS A 336 -19.93 15.99 -0.40
N TYR A 337 -20.30 17.26 -0.27
CA TYR A 337 -20.28 18.00 0.99
C TYR A 337 -21.62 18.69 1.19
N HIS A 338 -22.22 18.50 2.36
CA HIS A 338 -23.57 18.98 2.67
C HIS A 338 -23.61 19.69 4.01
N SER A 339 -24.57 20.60 4.15
CA SER A 339 -24.93 21.16 5.45
C SER A 339 -25.41 20.06 6.40
N PRO A 340 -25.14 20.20 7.71
CA PRO A 340 -25.70 19.32 8.74
C PRO A 340 -27.24 19.37 8.73
N ILE A 341 -27.87 18.26 9.09
CA ILE A 341 -29.30 18.17 9.41
C ILE A 341 -29.47 17.76 10.88
N GLU A 342 -30.70 17.78 11.37
CA GLU A 342 -31.05 17.42 12.74
C GLU A 342 -30.54 16.02 13.12
N GLU A 343 -30.70 15.03 12.25
CA GLU A 343 -30.22 13.65 12.46
C GLU A 343 -28.70 13.59 12.73
N ASP A 344 -27.88 14.43 12.08
CA ASP A 344 -26.44 14.46 12.35
C ASP A 344 -26.11 15.05 13.73
N VAL A 345 -26.88 16.05 14.14
CA VAL A 345 -26.70 16.68 15.46
C VAL A 345 -27.06 15.65 16.54
N GLU A 346 -28.21 14.99 16.40
CA GLU A 346 -28.63 13.91 17.30
C GLU A 346 -27.62 12.76 17.35
N ALA A 347 -27.06 12.37 16.20
CA ALA A 347 -26.05 11.32 16.13
C ALA A 347 -24.78 11.66 16.92
N VAL A 348 -24.33 12.92 16.84
CA VAL A 348 -23.18 13.40 17.60
C VAL A 348 -23.50 13.51 19.09
N GLU A 349 -24.69 13.96 19.46
CA GLU A 349 -25.14 14.00 20.87
C GLU A 349 -25.16 12.58 21.48
N LYS A 350 -25.72 11.59 20.77
CA LYS A 350 -25.68 10.18 21.19
C LYS A 350 -24.25 9.67 21.37
N ALA A 351 -23.33 10.07 20.49
CA ALA A 351 -21.93 9.68 20.60
C ALA A 351 -21.26 10.28 21.86
N GLU A 352 -21.62 11.51 22.23
CA GLU A 352 -21.14 12.14 23.47
C GLU A 352 -21.70 11.47 24.72
N GLU A 353 -22.99 11.11 24.71
CA GLU A 353 -23.61 10.36 25.80
C GLU A 353 -22.93 9.00 26.01
N LYS A 354 -22.63 8.26 24.93
CA LYS A 354 -21.90 6.98 25.01
C LYS A 354 -20.53 7.13 25.69
N ASN A 355 -19.80 8.22 25.39
CA ASN A 355 -18.44 8.46 25.91
C ASN A 355 -18.41 9.04 27.33
N ARG A 356 -19.55 9.49 27.88
CA ARG A 356 -19.67 10.00 29.25
C ARG A 356 -19.98 8.88 30.27
N LEU A 357 -20.39 7.70 29.81
CA LEU A 357 -20.55 6.46 30.58
C LEU A 357 -19.23 5.71 30.70
#